data_AF-X8APF7-F1
#
_entry.id   AF-X8APF7-F1
#
_cell.length_a   1.000
_cell.length_b   1.000
_cell.length_c   1.000
_cell.angle_alpha   90.00
_cell.angle_beta   90.00
_cell.angle_gamma   90.00
#
_symmetry.space_group_name_H-M   'P 1'
#
loop_
_entity.id
_entity.type
_entity.pdbx_description
1 polymer ?
#
loop_
_entity_poly.entity_id
_entity_poly.type
_entity_poly.pdbx_seq_one_letter_code
_entity_poly.pdbx_strand_id
1 'polypeptide(L)'
;MNHFGLFFLNDNGQLALSTAGAGQPLSNFDVPELAERLQQVLAAMTADPSRPLSSVDLLDGTALERLDMWANRAVLTGQSATPQSIPAVFAAQVAQRPDAVALTFQDRAMTYRELDDASNRLAHLLADHGARPGGVWCCCCRARPRRSWRFWRCSKRGRLSAHRPRASGRADRAPAR
;
A
#
# COMPACT_ATOMS: atom_id res chain seq x y z
N MET A 1 -29.89 -7.08 20.60
CA MET A 1 -29.69 -7.64 19.25
C MET A 1 -29.96 -6.52 18.25
N ASN A 2 -28.90 -5.94 17.70
CA ASN A 2 -29.01 -4.88 16.71
C ASN A 2 -29.39 -5.52 15.38
N HIS A 3 -30.66 -5.40 15.01
CA HIS A 3 -31.18 -5.80 13.73
C HIS A 3 -31.29 -4.56 12.83
N PHE A 4 -31.11 -4.76 11.53
CA PHE A 4 -31.45 -3.77 10.53
C PHE A 4 -32.29 -4.46 9.45
N GLY A 5 -33.26 -3.75 8.90
CA GLY A 5 -34.14 -4.23 7.84
C GLY A 5 -34.16 -3.27 6.66
N LEU A 6 -34.18 -3.82 5.45
CA LEU A 6 -34.40 -3.09 4.21
C LEU A 6 -35.80 -3.43 3.71
N PHE A 7 -36.64 -2.41 3.51
CA PHE A 7 -38.01 -2.57 3.05
C PHE A 7 -38.17 -1.85 1.72
N PHE A 8 -38.73 -2.56 0.74
CA PHE A 8 -39.14 -1.99 -0.54
C PHE A 8 -40.65 -1.78 -0.50
N LEU A 9 -41.06 -0.53 -0.64
CA LEU A 9 -42.46 -0.15 -0.76
C LEU A 9 -42.71 0.25 -2.20
N ASN A 10 -43.84 -0.18 -2.75
CA ASN A 10 -44.29 0.27 -4.06
C ASN A 10 -45.60 1.04 -3.86
N ASP A 11 -45.64 2.30 -4.26
CA ASP A 11 -46.84 3.13 -4.26
C ASP A 11 -47.00 3.80 -5.63
N ASN A 12 -48.11 3.52 -6.32
CA ASN A 12 -48.45 4.09 -7.63
C ASN A 12 -47.32 4.07 -8.68
N GLY A 13 -46.48 3.02 -8.68
CA GLY A 13 -45.35 2.88 -9.61
C GLY A 13 -44.07 3.59 -9.17
N GLN A 14 -44.04 4.17 -7.97
CA GLN A 14 -42.83 4.65 -7.31
C GLN A 14 -42.32 3.59 -6.34
N LEU A 15 -41.07 3.16 -6.52
CA LEU A 15 -40.39 2.26 -5.59
C LEU A 15 -39.66 3.09 -4.53
N ALA A 16 -40.06 2.98 -3.27
CA ALA A 16 -39.39 3.59 -2.13
C ALA A 16 -38.57 2.54 -1.36
N LEU A 17 -37.32 2.86 -1.05
CA LEU A 17 -36.46 2.09 -0.16
C LEU A 17 -36.47 2.72 1.23
N SER A 18 -36.80 1.95 2.25
CA SER A 18 -36.81 2.39 3.64
C SER A 18 -35.97 1.46 4.51
N THR A 19 -35.26 2.04 5.48
CA THR A 19 -34.44 1.29 6.42
C THR A 19 -35.02 1.36 7.82
N ALA A 20 -35.06 0.24 8.54
CA ALA A 20 -35.45 0.24 9.95
C ALA A 20 -34.35 -0.37 10.83
N GLY A 21 -34.26 0.16 12.06
CA GLY A 21 -33.31 -0.28 13.08
C GLY A 21 -32.02 0.54 13.12
N ALA A 22 -31.36 0.55 14.28
CA ALA A 22 -30.09 1.25 14.53
C ALA A 22 -28.87 0.31 14.41
N GLY A 23 -28.99 -0.77 13.64
CA GLY A 23 -27.89 -1.69 13.43
C GLY A 23 -26.76 -1.06 12.62
N GLN A 24 -25.52 -1.49 12.86
CA GLN A 24 -24.41 -1.25 11.95
C GLN A 24 -24.11 -2.59 11.24
N PRO A 25 -24.62 -2.79 10.01
CA PRO A 25 -24.45 -4.03 9.25
C PRO A 25 -22.98 -4.41 9.04
N LEU A 26 -22.16 -3.37 8.91
CA LEU A 26 -20.74 -3.44 8.63
C LEU A 26 -20.05 -2.43 9.55
N SER A 27 -18.87 -2.79 10.06
CA SER A 27 -18.14 -1.97 11.03
C SER A 27 -17.77 -0.56 10.53
N ASN A 28 -17.85 -0.32 9.22
CA ASN A 28 -17.45 0.92 8.55
C ASN A 28 -18.56 1.55 7.68
N PHE A 29 -19.79 1.04 7.71
CA PHE A 29 -20.90 1.59 6.92
C PHE A 29 -22.16 1.69 7.77
N ASP A 30 -22.77 2.88 7.76
CA ASP A 30 -24.07 3.09 8.36
C ASP A 30 -25.20 2.66 7.41
N VAL A 31 -26.34 2.30 7.99
CA VAL A 31 -27.53 1.84 7.27
C VAL A 31 -28.03 2.82 6.20
N PRO A 32 -28.01 4.16 6.41
CA PRO A 32 -28.37 5.12 5.39
C PRO A 32 -27.41 5.10 4.19
N GLU A 33 -26.10 5.02 4.41
CA GLU A 33 -25.10 4.96 3.32
C GLU A 33 -25.28 3.71 2.45
N LEU A 34 -25.63 2.58 3.08
CA LEU A 34 -25.95 1.35 2.35
C LEU A 34 -27.21 1.50 1.48
N ALA A 35 -28.24 2.15 2.02
CA ALA A 35 -29.50 2.37 1.31
C ALA A 35 -29.32 3.33 0.12
N GLU A 36 -28.56 4.41 0.29
CA GLU A 36 -28.24 5.35 -0.78
C GLU A 36 -27.49 4.65 -1.93
N ARG A 37 -26.48 3.84 -1.62
CA ARG A 37 -25.75 3.07 -2.63
C ARG A 37 -26.64 2.05 -3.35
N LEU A 38 -27.51 1.37 -2.62
CA LEU A 38 -28.46 0.43 -3.22
C LEU A 38 -29.44 1.15 -4.15
N GLN A 39 -29.92 2.34 -3.76
CA GLN A 39 -30.76 3.16 -4.61
C GLN A 39 -30.04 3.60 -5.90
N GLN A 40 -28.75 3.95 -5.82
CA GLN A 40 -27.94 4.26 -7.00
C GLN A 40 -27.83 3.07 -7.96
N VAL A 41 -27.63 1.85 -7.44
CA VAL A 41 -27.63 0.63 -8.28
C VAL A 41 -28.97 0.42 -8.96
N LEU A 42 -30.07 0.52 -8.21
CA LEU A 42 -31.40 0.32 -8.76
C LEU A 42 -31.73 1.36 -9.83
N ALA A 43 -31.36 2.63 -9.61
CA ALA A 43 -31.51 3.70 -10.58
C ALA A 43 -30.66 3.46 -11.85
N ALA A 44 -29.43 2.97 -11.70
CA ALA A 44 -28.57 2.64 -12.83
C ALA A 44 -29.10 1.47 -13.66
N MET A 45 -29.66 0.45 -12.99
CA MET A 45 -30.24 -0.73 -13.65
C MET A 45 -31.58 -0.44 -14.35
N THR A 46 -32.39 0.47 -13.82
CA THR A 46 -33.64 0.88 -14.49
C THR A 46 -33.39 1.83 -15.66
N ALA A 47 -32.35 2.67 -15.59
CA ALA A 47 -31.96 3.56 -16.67
C ALA A 47 -31.37 2.82 -17.89
N ASP A 48 -30.56 1.78 -17.66
CA ASP A 48 -30.03 0.92 -18.72
C ASP A 48 -29.98 -0.55 -18.27
N PRO A 49 -31.00 -1.35 -18.61
CA PRO A 49 -31.07 -2.77 -18.24
C PRO A 49 -29.98 -3.64 -18.88
N SER A 50 -29.33 -3.16 -19.95
CA SER A 50 -28.29 -3.90 -20.68
C SER A 50 -26.89 -3.63 -20.14
N ARG A 51 -26.74 -2.64 -19.26
CA ARG A 51 -25.45 -2.24 -18.68
C ARG A 51 -24.92 -3.31 -17.72
N PRO A 52 -23.64 -3.71 -17.82
CA PRO A 52 -23.05 -4.65 -16.87
C PRO A 52 -22.96 -4.02 -15.48
N LEU A 53 -23.37 -4.77 -14.46
CA LEU A 53 -23.37 -4.33 -13.05
C LEU A 53 -21.99 -3.85 -12.59
N SER A 54 -20.91 -4.42 -13.13
CA SER A 54 -19.53 -4.03 -12.84
C SER A 54 -19.14 -2.62 -13.30
N SER A 55 -19.97 -1.99 -14.13
CA SER A 55 -19.73 -0.63 -14.63
C SER A 55 -20.49 0.44 -13.85
N VAL A 56 -21.35 0.06 -12.90
CA VAL A 56 -22.08 1.01 -12.05
C VAL A 56 -21.11 1.57 -11.03
N ASP A 57 -20.90 2.88 -11.06
CA ASP A 57 -20.07 3.56 -10.06
C ASP A 57 -20.89 3.76 -8.78
N LEU A 58 -20.39 3.20 -7.69
CA LEU A 58 -20.99 3.24 -6.35
C LEU A 58 -20.34 4.30 -5.47
N LEU A 59 -19.25 4.90 -5.93
CA LEU A 59 -18.57 5.97 -5.26
C LEU A 59 -19.19 7.27 -5.78
N ASP A 60 -19.92 7.94 -4.91
CA ASP A 60 -20.38 9.29 -5.19
C ASP A 60 -19.21 10.29 -5.17
N GLY A 61 -19.47 11.52 -5.61
CA GLY A 61 -18.44 12.57 -5.63
C GLY A 61 -17.79 12.80 -4.27
N THR A 62 -18.55 12.69 -3.17
CA THR A 62 -18.04 12.90 -1.82
C THR A 62 -17.09 11.77 -1.36
N ALA A 63 -17.37 10.51 -1.72
CA ALA A 63 -16.47 9.39 -1.46
C ALA A 63 -15.17 9.49 -2.28
N LEU A 64 -15.25 9.94 -3.53
CA LEU A 64 -14.07 10.18 -4.36
C LEU A 64 -13.17 11.29 -3.80
N GLU A 65 -13.75 12.39 -3.31
CA GLU A 65 -13.00 13.46 -2.64
C GLU A 65 -12.28 12.97 -1.37
N ARG A 66 -12.95 12.14 -0.56
CA ARG A 66 -12.33 11.52 0.63
C ARG A 66 -11.18 10.59 0.25
N LEU A 67 -11.34 9.81 -0.82
CA LEU A 67 -10.28 8.94 -1.33
C LEU A 67 -9.10 9.76 -1.85
N ASP A 68 -9.35 10.86 -2.56
CA ASP A 68 -8.29 11.74 -3.05
C ASP A 68 -7.48 12.37 -1.90
N MET A 69 -8.16 12.72 -0.79
CA MET A 69 -7.51 13.20 0.44
C MET A 69 -6.65 12.10 1.08
N TRP A 70 -7.18 10.90 1.31
CA TRP A 70 -6.43 9.79 1.92
C TRP A 70 -5.25 9.33 1.06
N ALA A 71 -5.41 9.33 -0.26
CA ALA A 71 -4.38 8.93 -1.20
C ALA A 71 -3.26 9.98 -1.34
N ASN A 72 -3.37 11.15 -0.69
CA ASN A 72 -2.48 12.29 -0.92
C ASN A 72 -2.33 12.59 -2.41
N ARG A 73 -3.42 12.49 -3.18
CA ARG A 73 -3.37 12.52 -4.65
C ARG A 73 -2.73 13.80 -5.16
N ALA A 74 -3.00 14.94 -4.51
CA ALA A 74 -2.37 16.21 -4.80
C ALA A 74 -0.82 16.17 -4.78
N VAL A 75 -0.22 15.38 -3.88
CA VAL A 75 1.24 15.20 -3.81
C VAL A 75 1.74 14.27 -4.92
N LEU A 76 0.96 13.23 -5.25
CA LEU A 76 1.32 12.25 -6.28
C LEU A 76 1.16 12.78 -7.71
N THR A 77 0.18 13.64 -7.95
CA THR A 77 -0.12 14.22 -9.26
C THR A 77 0.41 15.64 -9.42
N GLY A 78 0.92 16.26 -8.35
CA GLY A 78 1.62 17.52 -8.42
C GLY A 78 2.87 17.43 -9.29
N GLN A 79 3.35 18.58 -9.79
CA GLN A 79 4.62 18.66 -10.50
C GLN A 79 5.74 18.17 -9.57
N SER A 80 6.16 16.92 -9.76
CA SER A 80 7.16 16.30 -8.93
C SER A 80 8.50 17.01 -9.15
N ALA A 81 9.16 17.40 -8.05
CA ALA A 81 10.56 17.79 -8.11
C ALA A 81 11.36 16.70 -8.83
N THR A 82 12.42 17.09 -9.56
CA THR A 82 13.29 16.17 -10.30
C THR A 82 13.52 14.88 -9.51
N PRO A 83 13.26 13.69 -10.07
CA PRO A 83 13.27 12.44 -9.31
C PRO A 83 14.64 12.22 -8.69
N GLN A 84 14.74 12.42 -7.38
CA GLN A 84 15.94 12.18 -6.61
C GLN A 84 15.91 10.78 -6.01
N SER A 85 17.05 10.12 -6.02
CA SER A 85 17.20 8.86 -5.30
C SER A 85 17.18 9.13 -3.79
N ILE A 86 16.57 8.24 -2.99
CA ILE A 86 16.61 8.30 -1.52
C ILE A 86 18.04 8.57 -0.97
N PRO A 87 19.09 7.95 -1.53
CA PRO A 87 20.48 8.26 -1.16
C PRO A 87 20.92 9.69 -1.40
N ALA A 88 20.48 10.30 -2.50
CA ALA A 88 20.84 11.66 -2.84
C ALA A 88 20.19 12.64 -1.85
N VAL A 89 18.92 12.42 -1.53
CA VAL A 89 18.20 13.20 -0.50
C VAL A 89 18.87 13.02 0.86
N PHE A 90 19.26 11.80 1.21
CA PHE A 90 19.97 11.54 2.46
C PHE A 90 21.35 12.21 2.52
N ALA A 91 22.13 12.16 1.44
CA ALA A 91 23.45 12.82 1.39
C ALA A 91 23.31 14.34 1.57
N ALA A 92 22.27 14.95 0.99
CA ALA A 92 21.97 16.36 1.22
C ALA A 92 21.63 16.66 2.69
N GLN A 93 20.94 15.74 3.38
CA GLN A 93 20.64 15.86 4.81
C GLN A 93 21.90 15.73 5.67
N VAL A 94 22.79 14.79 5.34
CA VAL A 94 24.08 14.61 6.02
C VAL A 94 24.94 15.87 5.89
N ALA A 95 24.96 16.49 4.70
CA ALA A 95 25.68 17.74 4.48
C ALA A 95 25.11 18.93 5.28
N GLN A 96 23.78 18.99 5.45
CA GLN A 96 23.12 20.07 6.17
C GLN A 96 23.25 19.93 7.70
N ARG A 97 23.17 18.71 8.24
CA ARG A 97 23.17 18.45 9.69
C ARG A 97 23.96 17.20 10.05
N PRO A 98 25.30 17.23 9.93
CA PRO A 98 26.13 16.04 10.12
C PRO A 98 26.09 15.49 11.55
N ASP A 99 26.04 16.38 12.55
CA ASP A 99 26.10 16.01 13.98
C ASP A 99 24.71 15.82 14.62
N ALA A 100 23.63 15.97 13.84
CA ALA A 100 22.29 15.69 14.33
C ALA A 100 22.07 14.17 14.45
N VAL A 101 21.39 13.75 15.53
CA VAL A 101 21.03 12.36 15.75
C VAL A 101 20.05 11.90 14.67
N ALA A 102 20.46 10.91 13.88
CA ALA A 102 19.67 10.34 12.78
C ALA A 102 18.88 9.10 13.21
N LEU A 103 19.50 8.27 14.06
CA LEU A 103 18.92 7.01 14.52
C LEU A 103 19.26 6.81 16.00
N THR A 104 18.23 6.46 16.76
CA THR A 104 18.37 5.96 18.13
C THR A 104 17.89 4.52 18.16
N PHE A 105 18.65 3.64 18.80
CA PHE A 105 18.26 2.27 19.03
C PHE A 105 18.79 1.80 20.38
N GLN A 106 17.87 1.44 21.28
CA GLN A 106 18.19 1.19 22.70
C GLN A 106 18.98 2.38 23.27
N ASP A 107 20.11 2.12 23.94
CA ASP A 107 20.95 3.14 24.58
C ASP A 107 21.99 3.75 23.63
N ARG A 108 21.82 3.60 22.30
CA ARG A 108 22.76 4.13 21.30
C ARG A 108 22.09 5.11 20.38
N ALA A 109 22.74 6.25 20.21
CA ALA A 109 22.44 7.23 19.18
C ALA A 109 23.54 7.21 18.13
N MET A 110 23.17 7.35 16.86
CA MET A 110 24.09 7.63 15.76
C MET A 110 23.67 8.91 15.06
N THR A 111 24.66 9.72 14.75
CA THR A 111 24.53 10.93 13.95
C THR A 111 24.34 10.61 12.47
N TYR A 112 23.86 11.58 11.68
CA TYR A 112 23.74 11.45 10.23
C TYR A 112 25.09 11.10 9.58
N ARG A 113 26.18 11.72 10.02
CA ARG A 113 27.54 11.43 9.53
C ARG A 113 27.96 9.98 9.80
N GLU A 114 27.83 9.53 11.04
CA GLU A 114 28.22 8.16 11.42
C GLU A 114 27.39 7.11 10.68
N LEU A 115 26.11 7.41 10.44
CA LEU A 115 25.21 6.55 9.66
C LEU A 115 25.63 6.48 8.19
N ASP A 116 26.01 7.59 7.57
CA ASP A 116 26.49 7.59 6.18
C ASP A 116 27.79 6.81 6.05
N ASP A 117 28.75 7.01 6.95
CA ASP A 117 30.03 6.30 6.95
C ASP A 117 29.84 4.78 7.13
N ALA A 118 28.98 4.38 8.07
CA ALA A 118 28.63 2.98 8.27
C ALA A 118 27.96 2.37 7.03
N SER A 119 27.08 3.12 6.38
CA SER A 119 26.37 2.70 5.17
C SER A 119 27.30 2.61 3.96
N ASN A 120 28.23 3.55 3.79
CA ASN A 120 29.20 3.56 2.68
C ASN A 120 30.22 2.43 2.81
N ARG A 121 30.83 2.25 4.00
CA ARG A 121 31.74 1.10 4.25
C ARG A 121 31.11 -0.22 3.85
N LEU A 122 29.83 -0.33 4.15
CA LEU A 122 29.11 -1.52 3.83
C LEU A 122 28.75 -1.64 2.34
N ALA A 123 28.37 -0.56 1.68
CA ALA A 123 28.13 -0.58 0.25
C ALA A 123 29.38 -1.05 -0.51
N HIS A 124 30.58 -0.65 -0.03
CA HIS A 124 31.86 -1.17 -0.53
C HIS A 124 32.01 -2.67 -0.30
N LEU A 125 31.79 -3.16 0.92
CA LEU A 125 31.83 -4.61 1.19
C LEU A 125 30.87 -5.39 0.29
N LEU A 126 29.66 -4.90 0.05
CA LEU A 126 28.70 -5.55 -0.84
C LEU A 126 29.18 -5.50 -2.30
N ALA A 127 29.77 -4.40 -2.74
CA ALA A 127 30.36 -4.27 -4.08
C ALA A 127 31.51 -5.27 -4.27
N ASP A 128 32.37 -5.45 -3.27
CA ASP A 128 33.46 -6.43 -3.29
C ASP A 128 32.94 -7.88 -3.40
N HIS A 129 31.75 -8.14 -2.85
CA HIS A 129 31.07 -9.44 -2.97
C HIS A 129 30.23 -9.57 -4.26
N GLY A 130 30.30 -8.59 -5.17
CA GLY A 130 29.68 -8.66 -6.50
C GLY A 130 28.36 -7.89 -6.65
N ALA A 131 27.99 -7.01 -5.71
CA ALA A 131 26.76 -6.22 -5.82
C ALA A 131 26.82 -5.19 -6.95
N ARG A 132 26.02 -5.43 -7.99
CA ARG A 132 25.87 -4.54 -9.15
C ARG A 132 24.52 -3.81 -9.11
N PRO A 133 24.43 -2.55 -9.57
CA PRO A 133 23.14 -1.85 -9.69
C PRO A 133 22.11 -2.69 -10.46
N GLY A 134 20.89 -2.80 -9.93
CA GLY A 134 19.82 -3.60 -10.53
C GLY A 134 19.82 -5.10 -10.19
N GLY A 135 20.79 -5.60 -9.42
CA GLY A 135 20.80 -6.99 -8.96
C GLY A 135 19.81 -7.25 -7.81
N VAL A 136 19.19 -8.44 -7.79
CA VAL A 136 18.33 -8.88 -6.68
C VAL A 136 19.18 -9.68 -5.69
N TRP A 137 19.19 -9.27 -4.42
CA TRP A 137 19.98 -9.88 -3.36
C TRP A 137 19.05 -10.41 -2.27
N CYS A 138 19.22 -11.67 -1.90
CA CYS A 138 18.48 -12.23 -0.78
C CYS A 138 19.10 -11.71 0.52
N CYS A 139 18.37 -10.86 1.23
CA CYS A 139 18.81 -10.30 2.50
C CYS A 139 18.62 -11.34 3.63
N CYS A 140 19.23 -12.53 3.54
CA CYS A 140 19.23 -13.50 4.63
C CYS A 140 20.14 -13.00 5.76
N CYS A 141 19.52 -12.32 6.71
CA CYS A 141 20.09 -11.99 8.00
C CYS A 141 19.24 -12.70 9.02
N ARG A 142 19.80 -13.76 9.59
CA ARG A 142 19.28 -14.29 10.84
C ARG A 142 19.47 -13.19 11.89
N ALA A 143 18.38 -12.64 12.40
CA ALA A 143 18.40 -11.70 13.52
C ALA A 143 18.97 -12.43 14.76
N ARG A 144 20.28 -12.33 14.97
CA ARG A 144 20.97 -12.69 16.20
C ARG A 144 21.58 -11.42 16.82
N PRO A 145 21.77 -11.35 18.14
CA PRO A 145 21.88 -10.08 18.90
C PRO A 145 23.19 -9.28 18.74
N ARG A 146 23.94 -9.44 17.66
CA ARG A 146 25.15 -8.64 17.38
C ARG A 146 25.11 -8.17 15.93
N ARG A 147 24.85 -6.87 15.74
CA ARG A 147 24.85 -6.11 14.47
C ARG A 147 23.54 -6.24 13.67
N SER A 148 22.61 -5.31 13.89
CA SER A 148 21.30 -5.24 13.21
C SER A 148 21.08 -3.88 12.59
N TRP A 149 21.39 -3.73 11.29
CA TRP A 149 20.91 -2.62 10.45
C TRP A 149 20.73 -3.14 9.03
N ARG A 150 19.51 -3.50 8.64
CA ARG A 150 19.25 -4.10 7.31
C ARG A 150 18.15 -3.49 6.46
N PHE A 151 17.31 -2.61 6.98
CA PHE A 151 16.34 -1.92 6.13
C PHE A 151 16.98 -0.79 5.31
N TRP A 152 17.95 -0.07 5.90
CA TRP A 152 18.66 1.02 5.24
C TRP A 152 19.70 0.57 4.18
N ARG A 153 19.91 -0.75 4.08
CA ARG A 153 21.09 -1.38 3.47
C ARG A 153 21.02 -1.58 1.95
N CYS A 154 19.82 -1.63 1.37
CA CYS A 154 19.61 -1.91 -0.06
C CYS A 154 19.11 -0.70 -0.86
N SER A 155 18.65 0.37 -0.20
CA SER A 155 18.06 1.53 -0.88
C SER A 155 19.07 2.33 -1.70
N LYS A 156 20.39 2.16 -1.46
CA LYS A 156 21.42 2.96 -2.13
C LYS A 156 21.62 2.70 -3.63
N ARG A 157 21.10 1.60 -4.21
CA ARG A 157 21.41 1.23 -5.62
C ARG A 157 20.30 0.60 -6.49
N GLY A 158 19.03 0.58 -6.09
CA GLY A 158 17.99 0.17 -7.05
C GLY A 158 16.69 -0.36 -6.45
N ARG A 159 15.65 -0.25 -7.27
CA ARG A 159 14.22 -0.48 -7.00
C ARG A 159 13.95 -1.93 -6.54
N LEU A 160 13.13 -2.10 -5.51
CA LEU A 160 12.65 -3.41 -5.03
C LEU A 160 11.37 -3.79 -5.81
N SER A 161 11.34 -4.97 -6.41
CA SER A 161 10.11 -5.64 -6.84
C SER A 161 10.05 -7.03 -6.20
N ALA A 162 8.97 -7.32 -5.49
CA ALA A 162 8.73 -8.60 -4.86
C ALA A 162 8.27 -9.61 -5.91
N HIS A 163 9.17 -10.49 -6.36
CA HIS A 163 8.80 -11.63 -7.20
C HIS A 163 8.51 -12.84 -6.32
N ARG A 164 7.27 -13.34 -6.37
CA ARG A 164 6.83 -14.57 -5.72
C ARG A 164 7.44 -15.76 -6.50
N PRO A 165 8.16 -16.71 -5.88
CA PRO A 165 8.65 -17.88 -6.59
C PRO A 165 7.49 -18.83 -6.92
N ARG A 166 7.36 -19.19 -8.21
CA ARG A 166 6.56 -20.33 -8.67
C ARG A 166 7.23 -21.61 -8.16
N ALA A 167 6.52 -22.39 -7.36
CA ALA A 167 6.93 -23.75 -7.01
C ALA A 167 6.82 -24.64 -8.26
N SER A 168 7.96 -25.11 -8.78
CA SER A 168 7.99 -26.20 -9.76
C SER A 168 7.94 -27.54 -9.01
N GLY A 169 6.78 -28.18 -9.03
CA GLY A 169 6.64 -29.59 -8.66
C GLY A 169 7.30 -30.49 -9.71
N ARG A 170 8.21 -31.35 -9.27
CA ARG A 170 8.87 -32.39 -10.07
C ARG A 170 8.65 -33.73 -9.36
N ALA A 171 7.80 -34.58 -9.94
CA ALA A 171 7.57 -36.01 -9.68
C ALA A 171 6.51 -36.45 -10.72
N ASP A 172 6.53 -37.55 -11.46
CA ASP A 172 7.39 -38.72 -11.56
C ASP A 172 7.18 -39.29 -12.97
N ARG A 173 8.22 -39.86 -13.61
CA ARG A 173 8.08 -40.72 -14.80
C ARG A 173 8.28 -42.17 -14.36
N ALA A 174 7.23 -42.97 -14.45
CA ALA A 174 7.33 -44.44 -14.50
C ALA A 174 7.36 -44.90 -15.97
N PRO A 175 8.09 -45.99 -16.32
CA PRO A 175 8.10 -46.53 -17.67
C PRO A 175 6.97 -47.56 -17.85
N ALA A 176 6.22 -47.46 -18.95
CA ALA A 176 5.33 -48.51 -19.42
C ALA A 176 6.09 -49.43 -20.39
N ARG A 177 6.00 -50.73 -20.14
CA ARG A 177 6.18 -51.80 -21.12
C ARG A 177 4.94 -51.91 -22.00
#